data_AF-A0A2N7X4H3-F1
#
_entry.id   AF-A0A2N7X4H3-F1
#
_cell.length_a   1.000
_cell.length_b   1.000
_cell.length_c   1.000
_cell.angle_alpha   90.00
_cell.angle_beta   90.00
_cell.angle_gamma   90.00
#
_symmetry.space_group_name_H-M   'P 1'
#
loop_
_entity.id
_entity.type
_entity.pdbx_description
1 polymer ?
#
loop_
_entity_poly.entity_id
_entity_poly.type
_entity_poly.pdbx_seq_one_letter_code
_entity_poly.pdbx_strand_id
1 'polypeptide(L)'
;MNWLAEYFAQRASPIMLSLWAQPPFAIGPDGPLPQRTYASPYPGIELVFTPGVVVERAGRPHSLPAHYDTVAALETPVIGGRDVDVREESFFKRISIYAPSTFNPEFLVKINDDFSFVPTFAVDGSPAFFGVAMASSSSARDPSIVGLPWFFQGYLSI
;
A
#
# COMPACT_ATOMS: atom_id res chain seq x y z
N MET A 1 -1.04 -14.99 12.67
CA MET A 1 -2.15 -14.20 13.25
C MET A 1 -2.45 -13.07 12.28
N ASN A 2 -3.72 -12.71 12.03
CA ASN A 2 -4.07 -11.62 11.13
C ASN A 2 -4.45 -10.38 11.93
N TRP A 3 -3.47 -9.48 12.12
CA TRP A 3 -3.64 -8.26 12.92
C TRP A 3 -4.70 -7.30 12.37
N LEU A 4 -4.91 -7.27 11.05
CA LEU A 4 -5.96 -6.44 10.48
C LEU A 4 -7.33 -6.87 10.98
N ALA A 5 -7.60 -8.18 11.11
CA ALA A 5 -8.87 -8.65 11.63
C ALA A 5 -9.14 -8.10 13.05
N GLU A 6 -8.11 -8.06 13.91
CA GLU A 6 -8.22 -7.49 15.25
C GLU A 6 -8.43 -5.98 15.22
N TYR A 7 -7.64 -5.24 14.44
CA TYR A 7 -7.76 -3.79 14.35
C TYR A 7 -9.11 -3.35 13.78
N PHE A 8 -9.62 -4.05 12.76
CA PHE A 8 -10.96 -3.83 12.22
C PHE A 8 -12.06 -4.16 13.23
N ALA A 9 -11.92 -5.25 14.00
CA ALA A 9 -12.89 -5.62 15.04
C ALA A 9 -12.94 -4.57 16.17
N GLN A 10 -11.79 -4.03 16.55
CA GLN A 10 -11.66 -3.00 17.59
C GLN A 10 -11.98 -1.59 17.09
N ARG A 11 -12.06 -1.38 15.77
CA ARG A 11 -12.15 -0.05 15.14
C ARG A 11 -11.04 0.88 15.63
N ALA A 12 -9.83 0.33 15.79
CA ALA A 12 -8.67 1.08 16.25
C ALA A 12 -8.43 2.26 15.31
N SER A 13 -8.32 3.49 15.81
CA SER A 13 -8.12 4.66 14.96
C SER A 13 -7.46 5.80 15.74
N PRO A 14 -6.41 6.42 15.21
CA PRO A 14 -5.69 6.01 14.00
C PRO A 14 -4.89 4.71 14.20
N ILE A 15 -4.48 4.09 13.09
CA ILE A 15 -3.37 3.13 13.08
C ILE A 15 -2.20 3.72 12.32
N MET A 16 -0.98 3.35 12.69
CA MET A 16 0.25 3.78 12.03
C MET A 16 0.76 2.69 11.11
N LEU A 17 1.07 3.06 9.86
CA LEU A 17 1.64 2.18 8.85
C LEU A 17 3.06 2.61 8.49
N SER A 18 4.04 1.76 8.77
CA SER A 18 5.35 1.85 8.12
C SER A 18 5.35 0.97 6.88
N LEU A 19 5.85 1.47 5.75
CA LEU A 19 5.78 0.78 4.46
C LEU A 19 7.02 1.03 3.61
N TRP A 20 7.51 -0.03 2.99
CA TRP A 20 8.58 -0.02 1.99
C TRP A 20 8.06 -0.60 0.69
N ALA A 21 8.45 0.01 -0.42
CA ALA A 21 8.13 -0.44 -1.77
C ALA A 21 9.41 -0.60 -2.59
N GLN A 22 9.62 -1.80 -3.09
CA GLN A 22 10.74 -2.14 -3.96
C GLN A 22 10.23 -2.32 -5.39
N PRO A 23 10.62 -1.43 -6.33
CA PRO A 23 10.36 -1.61 -7.75
C PRO A 23 11.03 -2.87 -8.33
N PRO A 24 10.51 -3.39 -9.46
CA PRO A 24 11.20 -4.41 -10.24
C PRO A 24 12.54 -3.88 -10.79
N PHE A 25 13.39 -4.77 -11.30
CA PHE A 25 14.62 -4.35 -11.96
C PHE A 25 14.34 -3.55 -13.23
N ALA A 26 15.22 -2.60 -13.55
CA ALA A 26 15.29 -1.97 -14.85
C ALA A 26 16.27 -2.74 -15.75
N ILE A 27 16.12 -2.64 -17.07
CA ILE A 27 17.03 -3.22 -18.06
C ILE A 27 18.09 -2.16 -18.38
N GLY A 28 19.29 -2.34 -17.84
CA GLY A 28 20.46 -1.58 -18.21
C GLY A 28 21.22 -2.19 -19.40
N PRO A 29 22.25 -1.49 -19.93
CA PRO A 29 23.05 -1.98 -21.04
C PRO A 29 23.76 -3.32 -20.74
N ASP A 30 24.13 -3.55 -19.48
CA ASP A 30 24.86 -4.74 -19.03
C ASP A 30 23.98 -5.79 -18.33
N GLY A 31 22.65 -5.58 -18.28
CA GLY A 31 21.70 -6.48 -17.63
C GLY A 31 20.79 -5.80 -16.59
N PRO A 32 20.13 -6.59 -15.71
CA PRO A 32 19.16 -6.05 -14.76
C PRO A 32 19.84 -5.18 -13.69
N LEU A 33 19.32 -3.98 -13.51
CA LEU A 33 19.79 -3.01 -12.52
C LEU A 33 18.75 -2.81 -11.41
N PRO A 34 19.17 -2.82 -10.13
CA PRO A 34 18.28 -2.50 -9.02
C PRO A 34 17.80 -1.05 -9.14
N GLN A 35 16.52 -0.85 -8.87
CA GLN A 35 15.90 0.47 -8.82
C GLN A 35 15.83 0.96 -7.36
N ARG A 36 15.60 2.28 -7.18
CA ARG A 36 15.52 2.89 -5.85
C ARG A 36 14.32 2.35 -5.06
N THR A 37 14.55 1.96 -3.81
CA THR A 37 13.49 1.58 -2.86
C THR A 37 12.84 2.82 -2.27
N TYR A 38 11.52 2.79 -2.11
CA TYR A 38 10.74 3.84 -1.46
C TYR A 38 10.37 3.40 -0.04
N ALA A 39 10.40 4.34 0.90
CA ALA A 39 10.05 4.10 2.30
C ALA A 39 9.13 5.20 2.82
N SER A 40 8.17 4.86 3.66
CA SER A 40 7.37 5.83 4.41
C SER A 40 8.25 6.58 5.43
N PRO A 41 7.98 7.86 5.72
CA PRO A 41 8.72 8.58 6.76
C PRO A 41 8.40 8.01 8.15
N TYR A 42 9.33 8.16 9.09
CA TYR A 42 9.06 7.95 10.51
C TYR A 42 8.19 9.09 11.06
N PRO A 43 7.20 8.85 11.95
CA PRO A 43 6.88 7.59 12.64
C PRO A 43 6.02 6.60 11.84
N GLY A 44 5.60 6.96 10.63
CA GLY A 44 4.74 6.15 9.76
C GLY A 44 3.64 7.00 9.15
N ILE A 45 2.79 6.35 8.37
CA ILE A 45 1.62 6.92 7.73
C ILE A 45 0.42 6.69 8.63
N GLU A 46 -0.25 7.76 9.03
CA GLU A 46 -1.50 7.68 9.80
C GLU A 46 -2.65 7.22 8.89
N LEU A 47 -3.36 6.17 9.31
CA LEU A 47 -4.57 5.69 8.66
C LEU A 47 -5.77 5.77 9.60
N VAL A 48 -6.86 6.34 9.11
CA VAL A 48 -8.10 6.54 9.88
C VAL A 48 -9.15 5.52 9.46
N PHE A 49 -9.86 4.99 10.46
CA PHE A 49 -10.91 4.01 10.26
C PHE A 49 -12.20 4.65 9.71
N THR A 50 -12.70 4.08 8.62
CA THR A 50 -14.03 4.35 8.06
C THR A 50 -14.88 3.08 8.16
N PRO A 51 -16.05 3.12 8.85
CA PRO A 51 -16.93 1.96 8.96
C PRO A 51 -17.54 1.60 7.60
N GLY A 52 -17.84 0.31 7.42
CA GLY A 52 -18.57 -0.18 6.26
C GLY A 52 -20.01 0.34 6.27
N VAL A 53 -20.55 0.59 5.08
CA VAL A 53 -21.89 1.17 4.90
C VAL A 53 -22.67 0.41 3.84
N VAL A 54 -24.00 0.36 4.00
CA VAL A 54 -24.89 -0.12 2.95
C VAL A 54 -25.41 1.08 2.17
N VAL A 55 -25.17 1.10 0.87
CA VAL A 55 -25.64 2.15 -0.04
C VAL A 55 -26.64 1.58 -1.02
N GLU A 56 -27.66 2.36 -1.39
CA GLU A 56 -28.54 1.99 -2.49
C GLU A 56 -27.99 2.49 -3.82
N ARG A 57 -27.87 1.59 -4.81
CA ARG A 57 -27.51 1.94 -6.18
C ARG A 57 -28.45 1.22 -7.14
N ALA A 58 -29.10 1.98 -8.02
CA ALA A 58 -30.08 1.45 -8.98
C ALA A 58 -31.17 0.58 -8.32
N GLY A 59 -31.65 0.99 -7.14
CA GLY A 59 -32.69 0.27 -6.38
C GLY A 59 -32.23 -1.03 -5.74
N ARG A 60 -30.92 -1.29 -5.63
CA ARG A 60 -30.35 -2.46 -4.96
C ARG A 60 -29.42 -2.04 -3.82
N PRO A 61 -29.48 -2.70 -2.65
CA PRO A 61 -28.52 -2.45 -1.58
C PRO A 61 -27.15 -3.05 -1.95
N HIS A 62 -26.10 -2.27 -1.74
CA HIS A 62 -24.71 -2.65 -1.92
C HIS A 62 -23.94 -2.38 -0.63
N SER A 63 -23.27 -3.40 -0.10
CA SER A 63 -22.40 -3.26 1.07
C SER A 63 -21.01 -2.80 0.62
N LEU A 64 -20.56 -1.65 1.13
CA LEU A 64 -19.20 -1.16 1.00
C LEU A 64 -18.40 -1.57 2.25
N PRO A 65 -17.21 -2.16 2.09
CA PRO A 65 -16.42 -2.63 3.23
C PRO A 65 -15.91 -1.47 4.09
N ALA A 66 -15.72 -1.78 5.37
CA ALA A 66 -14.92 -0.92 6.25
C ALA A 66 -13.49 -0.84 5.70
N HIS A 67 -12.84 0.30 5.92
CA HIS A 67 -11.49 0.52 5.42
C HIS A 67 -10.74 1.55 6.25
N TYR A 68 -9.42 1.49 6.14
CA TYR A 68 -8.50 2.49 6.65
C TYR A 68 -8.00 3.32 5.49
N ASP A 69 -7.95 4.65 5.64
CA ASP A 69 -7.43 5.56 4.61
C ASP A 69 -6.39 6.53 5.19
N THR A 70 -5.46 6.94 4.34
CA THR A 70 -4.64 8.13 4.58
C THR A 70 -5.51 9.38 4.70
N VAL A 71 -5.30 10.18 5.75
CA VAL A 71 -6.10 11.39 6.05
C VAL A 71 -5.87 12.53 5.06
N ALA A 72 -4.69 12.60 4.44
CA ALA A 72 -4.33 13.60 3.45
C ALA A 72 -3.41 13.01 2.38
N ALA A 73 -3.24 13.72 1.26
CA ALA A 73 -2.23 13.39 0.28
C ALA A 73 -0.86 13.38 0.96
N LEU A 74 -0.17 12.25 0.90
CA LEU A 74 1.10 12.08 1.59
C LEU A 74 2.21 12.84 0.85
N GLU A 75 2.90 13.71 1.59
CA GLU A 75 4.22 14.23 1.17
C GLU A 75 5.29 13.33 1.81
N THR A 76 5.78 12.34 1.06
CA THR A 76 6.73 11.34 1.54
C THR A 76 8.14 11.71 1.08
N PRO A 77 9.09 12.03 1.97
CA PRO A 77 10.49 12.19 1.60
C PRO A 77 11.13 10.84 1.27
N VAL A 78 11.95 10.80 0.21
CA VAL A 78 12.67 9.59 -0.21
C VAL A 78 13.87 9.36 0.71
N ILE A 79 13.93 8.20 1.36
CA ILE A 79 15.09 7.78 2.17
C ILE A 79 15.94 6.83 1.32
N GLY A 80 17.13 7.28 0.92
CA GLY A 80 18.14 6.44 0.25
C GLY A 80 18.74 7.06 -1.01
N GLY A 81 19.62 8.04 -0.84
CA GLY A 81 20.49 8.56 -1.90
C GLY A 81 21.41 9.66 -1.36
N ARG A 82 22.74 9.44 -1.42
CA ARG A 82 23.72 10.52 -1.33
C ARG A 82 23.54 11.42 -2.56
N ASP A 83 23.34 12.70 -2.29
CA ASP A 83 23.35 13.84 -3.21
C ASP A 83 22.31 13.91 -4.34
N VAL A 84 22.00 15.18 -4.65
CA VAL A 84 21.33 15.74 -5.84
C VAL A 84 19.81 15.98 -5.72
N ASP A 85 19.47 17.14 -5.15
CA ASP A 85 18.79 18.27 -5.81
C ASP A 85 17.73 17.97 -6.90
N VAL A 86 16.90 16.96 -6.67
CA VAL A 86 15.62 16.81 -7.35
C VAL A 86 14.56 16.79 -6.27
N ARG A 87 13.58 17.69 -6.36
CA ARG A 87 12.32 17.55 -5.63
C ARG A 87 11.65 16.27 -6.11
N GLU A 88 12.07 15.14 -5.54
CA GLU A 88 11.55 13.82 -5.90
C GLU A 88 10.12 13.72 -5.38
N GLU A 89 9.21 13.39 -6.29
CA GLU A 89 7.80 13.24 -5.98
C GLU A 89 7.59 12.10 -4.98
N SER A 90 6.76 12.35 -3.96
CA SER A 90 6.29 11.34 -3.02
C SER A 90 5.74 10.10 -3.74
N PHE A 91 6.37 8.93 -3.54
CA PHE A 91 5.87 7.69 -4.11
C PHE A 91 4.53 7.31 -3.48
N PHE A 92 4.45 7.23 -2.15
CA PHE A 92 3.17 7.01 -1.48
C PHE A 92 2.40 8.32 -1.48
N LYS A 93 1.26 8.36 -2.19
CA LYS A 93 0.36 9.52 -2.26
C LYS A 93 -0.95 9.24 -1.52
N ARG A 94 -1.47 8.03 -1.68
CA ARG A 94 -2.69 7.55 -1.00
C ARG A 94 -2.58 6.07 -0.72
N ILE A 95 -2.96 5.67 0.48
CA ILE A 95 -3.00 4.26 0.88
C ILE A 95 -4.36 3.97 1.50
N SER A 96 -4.94 2.84 1.10
CA SER A 96 -6.17 2.33 1.69
C SER A 96 -6.01 0.86 2.04
N ILE A 97 -6.54 0.44 3.19
CA ILE A 97 -6.62 -0.98 3.58
C ILE A 97 -8.09 -1.32 3.75
N TYR A 98 -8.62 -2.23 2.94
CA TYR A 98 -10.02 -2.66 2.98
C TYR A 98 -10.18 -3.98 3.73
N ALA A 99 -11.23 -4.06 4.54
CA ALA A 99 -11.69 -5.32 5.13
C ALA A 99 -12.29 -6.25 4.05
N PRO A 100 -12.33 -7.57 4.31
CA PRO A 100 -13.09 -8.52 3.51
C PRO A 100 -14.51 -8.04 3.22
N SER A 101 -14.97 -8.32 2.01
CA SER A 101 -16.29 -7.97 1.49
C SER A 101 -16.85 -9.13 0.65
N THR A 102 -18.11 -9.00 0.24
CA THR A 102 -18.73 -9.97 -0.68
C THR A 102 -18.02 -10.04 -2.04
N PHE A 103 -17.32 -8.97 -2.46
CA PHE A 103 -16.62 -8.91 -3.74
C PHE A 103 -15.15 -9.34 -3.65
N ASN A 104 -14.52 -9.17 -2.47
CA ASN A 104 -13.17 -9.63 -2.20
C ASN A 104 -13.13 -10.23 -0.79
N PRO A 105 -12.99 -11.56 -0.65
CA PRO A 105 -13.01 -12.23 0.66
C PRO A 105 -11.73 -11.99 1.48
N GLU A 106 -10.70 -11.41 0.88
CA GLU A 106 -9.42 -11.12 1.53
C GLU A 106 -9.29 -9.64 1.89
N PHE A 107 -8.40 -9.32 2.84
CA PHE A 107 -7.97 -7.95 3.05
C PHE A 107 -7.27 -7.42 1.79
N LEU A 108 -7.46 -6.14 1.47
CA LEU A 108 -6.87 -5.54 0.29
C LEU A 108 -6.14 -4.25 0.65
N VAL A 109 -4.85 -4.17 0.35
CA VAL A 109 -4.09 -2.93 0.41
C VAL A 109 -4.09 -2.32 -0.99
N LYS A 110 -4.43 -1.03 -1.09
CA LYS A 110 -4.32 -0.23 -2.30
C LYS A 110 -3.34 0.90 -2.09
N ILE A 111 -2.48 1.15 -3.08
CA ILE A 111 -1.51 2.25 -3.07
C ILE A 111 -1.68 3.03 -4.37
N ASN A 112 -1.89 4.34 -4.25
CA ASN A 112 -2.06 5.33 -5.34
C ASN A 112 -3.16 5.04 -6.36
N ASP A 113 -3.98 3.99 -6.16
CA ASP A 113 -4.80 3.32 -7.20
C ASP A 113 -4.01 2.60 -8.30
N ASP A 114 -2.69 2.62 -8.23
CA ASP A 114 -1.80 1.94 -9.18
C ASP A 114 -1.49 0.51 -8.76
N PHE A 115 -1.50 0.24 -7.46
CA PHE A 115 -1.17 -1.06 -6.89
C PHE A 115 -2.29 -1.57 -6.00
N SER A 116 -2.51 -2.87 -6.05
CA SER A 116 -3.47 -3.57 -5.19
C SER A 116 -2.95 -4.96 -4.88
N PHE A 117 -2.90 -5.33 -3.61
CA PHE A 117 -2.42 -6.64 -3.16
C PHE A 117 -3.08 -7.10 -1.86
N VAL A 118 -3.06 -8.41 -1.64
CA VAL A 118 -3.46 -9.04 -0.37
C VAL A 118 -2.23 -9.13 0.54
N PRO A 119 -2.23 -8.55 1.75
CA PRO A 119 -1.08 -8.60 2.64
C PRO A 119 -0.93 -9.99 3.25
N THR A 120 0.29 -10.54 3.20
CA THR A 120 0.64 -11.79 3.89
C THR A 120 1.38 -11.46 5.17
N PHE A 121 0.76 -11.74 6.31
CA PHE A 121 1.33 -11.45 7.63
C PHE A 121 2.43 -12.43 8.03
N ALA A 122 3.40 -11.93 8.78
CA ALA A 122 4.47 -12.74 9.35
C ALA A 122 3.93 -13.83 10.28
N VAL A 123 4.56 -15.01 10.22
CA VAL A 123 4.16 -16.18 11.02
C VAL A 123 4.57 -16.07 12.49
N ASP A 124 5.51 -15.17 12.79
CA ASP A 124 6.04 -14.91 14.14
C ASP A 124 5.05 -14.13 15.04
N GLY A 125 3.91 -13.73 14.49
CA GLY A 125 2.88 -12.99 15.22
C GLY A 125 3.16 -11.50 15.30
N SER A 126 4.19 -10.96 14.64
CA SER A 126 4.36 -9.52 14.49
C SER A 126 3.30 -8.92 13.54
N PRO A 127 2.91 -7.65 13.69
CA PRO A 127 2.03 -6.95 12.75
C PRO A 127 2.77 -6.53 11.47
N ALA A 128 3.82 -7.27 11.10
CA ALA A 128 4.53 -7.12 9.85
C ALA A 128 3.85 -7.94 8.74
N PHE A 129 3.88 -7.42 7.52
CA PHE A 129 3.36 -8.11 6.35
C PHE A 129 4.24 -7.85 5.13
N PHE A 130 4.09 -8.72 4.13
CA PHE A 130 4.61 -8.49 2.78
C PHE A 130 3.49 -8.59 1.74
N GLY A 131 3.70 -7.97 0.59
CA GLY A 131 2.76 -7.97 -0.53
C GLY A 131 3.47 -7.90 -1.87
N VAL A 132 2.79 -8.34 -2.92
CA VAL A 132 3.27 -8.26 -4.30
C VAL A 132 2.16 -7.72 -5.19
N ALA A 133 2.48 -6.77 -6.07
CA ALA A 133 1.50 -6.22 -7.01
C ALA A 133 2.14 -5.91 -8.36
N MET A 134 1.37 -6.14 -9.43
CA MET A 134 1.64 -5.53 -10.73
C MET A 134 1.09 -4.10 -10.73
N ALA A 135 1.80 -3.17 -11.35
CA ALA A 135 1.24 -1.85 -11.61
C ALA A 135 0.06 -1.96 -12.59
N SER A 136 -1.10 -1.39 -12.24
CA SER A 136 -2.33 -1.41 -13.06
C SER A 136 -2.20 -0.59 -14.36
N SER A 137 -1.18 0.28 -14.43
CA SER A 137 -0.73 1.10 -15.57
C SER A 137 -1.69 2.18 -16.06
N SER A 138 -1.28 3.44 -15.87
CA SER A 138 -1.71 4.61 -16.66
C SER A 138 -0.63 5.68 -16.83
N SER A 139 0.41 5.73 -15.99
CA SER A 139 1.62 6.52 -16.29
C SER A 139 2.55 5.67 -17.16
N ALA A 140 3.06 6.25 -18.24
CA ALA A 140 3.81 5.58 -19.30
C ALA A 140 4.75 4.49 -18.76
N ARG A 141 4.51 3.22 -19.16
CA ARG A 141 5.49 2.16 -18.93
C ARG A 141 6.76 2.57 -19.67
N ASP A 142 7.76 3.00 -18.91
CA ASP A 142 9.11 3.15 -19.45
C ASP A 142 9.51 1.77 -20.00
N PRO A 143 9.85 1.67 -21.30
CA PRO A 143 10.22 0.40 -21.93
C PRO A 143 11.49 -0.22 -21.29
N SER A 144 12.22 0.54 -20.46
CA SER A 144 13.35 0.03 -19.69
C SER A 144 12.95 -0.74 -18.42
N ILE A 145 11.68 -0.73 -18.01
CA ILE A 145 11.23 -1.44 -16.78
C ILE A 145 10.79 -2.86 -17.13
N VAL A 146 11.40 -3.86 -16.47
CA VAL A 146 10.98 -5.25 -16.61
C VAL A 146 9.55 -5.39 -16.07
N GLY A 147 8.67 -6.09 -16.80
CA GLY A 147 7.29 -6.37 -16.41
C GLY A 147 7.15 -7.36 -15.25
N LEU A 148 7.87 -7.12 -14.15
CA LEU A 148 7.85 -7.89 -12.91
C LEU A 148 7.04 -7.15 -11.83
N PRO A 149 6.56 -7.88 -10.81
CA PRO A 149 5.81 -7.26 -9.72
C PRO A 149 6.70 -6.38 -8.84
N TRP A 150 6.06 -5.40 -8.22
CA TRP A 150 6.62 -4.66 -7.10
C TRP A 150 6.48 -5.48 -5.82
N PHE A 151 7.45 -5.32 -4.93
CA PHE A 151 7.40 -5.90 -3.59
C PHE A 151 7.10 -4.81 -2.56
N PHE A 152 6.24 -5.13 -1.60
CA PHE A 152 5.87 -4.26 -0.51
C PHE A 152 6.14 -4.96 0.82
N GLN A 153 6.71 -4.25 1.78
CA GLN A 153 6.89 -4.72 3.15
C GLN A 153 6.32 -3.67 4.07
N GLY A 154 5.46 -4.07 5.01
CA GLY A 154 4.81 -3.13 5.91
C GLY A 154 4.76 -3.61 7.34
N TYR A 155 4.52 -2.68 8.25
CA TYR A 155 4.33 -2.91 9.67
C TYR A 155 3.22 -2.00 10.17
N LEU A 156 2.28 -2.55 10.93
CA LEU A 156 1.17 -1.82 11.53
C LEU A 156 1.36 -1.66 13.03
N SER A 157 0.99 -0.51 13.57
CA SER A 157 0.91 -0.27 15.02
C SER A 157 -0.25 0.65 15.37
N ILE A 158 -0.50 0.80 16.67
CA ILE A 158 -1.45 1.75 17.27
C ILE A 158 -0.66 2.85 17.97
#